data_AF-E0ZJB5-F1
#
_entry.id   AF-E0ZJB5-F1
#
_cell.length_a   1.000
_cell.length_b   1.000
_cell.length_c   1.000
_cell.angle_alpha   90.00
_cell.angle_beta   90.00
_cell.angle_gamma   90.00
#
_symmetry.space_group_name_H-M   'P 1'
#
loop_
_entity.id
_entity.type
_entity.pdbx_description
1 polymer ?
#
loop_
_entity_poly.entity_id
_entity_poly.type
_entity_poly.pdbx_seq_one_letter_code
_entity_poly.pdbx_strand_id
1 'polypeptide(L)'
;NASYPLTQKLRNVLVEHAFKNTDGEKDPNTSIFNKITLFEAELKTQLELQVNLARESYDKGISPLPNRIQECRSYPLYEFVRTQLGTKLLSGTRTTSPGEVIELVYDAISEDKIIGPLLKCVEGWKATPGPF
;
A
#
# COMPACT_ATOMS: atom_id res chain seq x y z
N ASN A 1 -5.51 16.22 -8.17
CA ASN A 1 -6.71 16.53 -8.99
C ASN A 1 -7.90 16.78 -8.07
N ALA A 2 -8.68 17.84 -8.28
CA ALA A 2 -9.81 18.21 -7.42
C ALA A 2 -11.01 17.25 -7.54
N SER A 3 -11.07 16.46 -8.62
CA SER A 3 -12.10 15.43 -8.82
C SER A 3 -11.79 14.11 -8.12
N TYR A 4 -10.61 13.94 -7.52
CA TYR A 4 -10.28 12.68 -6.84
C TYR A 4 -10.92 12.57 -5.45
N PRO A 5 -11.25 11.33 -5.02
CA PRO A 5 -11.95 11.10 -3.77
C PRO A 5 -11.25 11.70 -2.54
N LEU A 6 -9.91 11.71 -2.49
CA LEU A 6 -9.17 12.27 -1.38
C LEU A 6 -9.46 13.77 -1.20
N THR A 7 -9.27 14.56 -2.27
CA THR A 7 -9.51 16.01 -2.25
C THR A 7 -10.98 16.32 -1.95
N GLN A 8 -11.91 15.60 -2.58
CA GLN A 8 -13.34 15.80 -2.37
C GLN A 8 -13.76 15.51 -0.92
N LYS A 9 -13.30 14.39 -0.34
CA LYS A 9 -13.66 14.01 1.03
C LYS A 9 -13.04 14.96 2.06
N LEU A 10 -11.78 15.35 1.88
CA LEU A 10 -11.13 16.33 2.76
C LEU A 10 -11.86 17.67 2.72
N ARG A 11 -12.20 18.16 1.51
CA ARG A 11 -13.01 19.36 1.35
C ARG A 11 -14.35 19.25 2.06
N ASN A 12 -15.07 18.14 1.86
CA ASN A 12 -16.38 17.94 2.50
C ASN A 12 -16.29 18.00 4.02
N VAL A 13 -15.29 17.34 4.62
CA VAL A 13 -15.08 17.38 6.09
C VAL A 13 -14.81 18.81 6.58
N LEU A 14 -14.01 19.59 5.83
CA LEU A 14 -13.71 20.98 6.17
C LEU A 14 -14.93 21.90 6.01
N VAL A 15 -15.71 21.71 4.94
CA VAL A 15 -16.97 22.44 4.71
C VAL A 15 -18.00 22.12 5.78
N GLU A 16 -18.17 20.84 6.13
CA GLU A 16 -19.05 20.41 7.23
C GLU A 16 -18.63 21.03 8.57
N HIS A 17 -17.33 21.16 8.84
CA HIS A 17 -16.84 21.86 10.03
C HIS A 17 -17.08 23.37 9.95
N ALA A 18 -16.89 23.99 8.79
CA ALA A 18 -17.18 25.42 8.59
C ALA A 18 -18.65 25.73 8.89
N PHE A 19 -19.60 24.88 8.48
CA PHE A 19 -21.02 25.04 8.82
C PHE A 19 -21.30 25.02 10.33
N LYS A 20 -20.48 24.32 11.11
CA LYS A 20 -20.61 24.25 12.58
C LYS A 20 -19.86 25.38 13.29
N ASN A 21 -18.91 26.03 12.63
CA ASN A 21 -18.01 27.03 13.20
C ASN A 21 -18.66 28.43 13.36
N THR A 22 -19.92 28.62 12.94
CA THR A 22 -20.81 29.79 13.18
C THR A 22 -20.10 31.14 13.40
N ASP A 23 -19.92 31.60 14.64
CA ASP A 23 -19.30 32.88 14.96
C ASP A 23 -17.83 32.97 14.55
N GLY A 24 -17.11 31.85 14.57
CA GLY A 24 -15.75 31.72 14.07
C GLY A 24 -15.61 31.90 12.56
N GLU A 25 -16.69 31.78 11.77
CA GLU A 25 -16.65 32.08 10.34
C GLU A 25 -16.72 33.58 10.03
N LYS A 26 -17.09 34.43 11.01
CA LYS A 26 -17.22 35.89 10.81
C LYS A 26 -15.87 36.59 10.79
N ASP A 27 -14.87 36.08 11.52
CA ASP A 27 -13.51 36.59 11.49
C ASP A 27 -12.67 35.79 10.46
N PRO A 28 -12.09 36.44 9.44
CA PRO A 28 -11.20 35.80 8.48
C PRO A 28 -10.06 34.99 9.11
N ASN A 29 -9.60 35.35 10.31
CA ASN A 29 -8.53 34.65 11.02
C ASN A 29 -8.98 33.29 11.59
N THR A 30 -10.27 33.13 11.89
CA THR A 30 -10.86 31.92 12.47
C THR A 30 -11.73 31.14 11.48
N SER A 31 -12.07 31.75 10.34
CA SER A 31 -12.87 31.10 9.29
C SER A 31 -12.16 29.89 8.71
N ILE A 32 -12.83 28.74 8.76
CA ILE A 32 -12.37 27.50 8.16
C ILE A 32 -12.58 27.58 6.65
N PHE A 33 -13.72 28.11 6.21
CA PHE A 33 -14.07 28.17 4.78
C PHE A 33 -13.03 28.94 3.97
N ASN A 34 -12.57 30.08 4.49
CA ASN A 34 -11.54 30.91 3.86
C ASN A 34 -10.17 30.20 3.77
N LYS A 35 -9.90 29.24 4.66
CA LYS A 35 -8.62 28.51 4.71
C LYS A 35 -8.60 27.26 3.83
N ILE A 36 -9.73 26.79 3.32
CA ILE A 36 -9.82 25.56 2.52
C ILE A 36 -8.93 25.65 1.26
N THR A 37 -8.97 26.76 0.54
CA THR A 37 -8.21 26.93 -0.71
C THR A 37 -6.70 26.92 -0.46
N LEU A 38 -6.26 27.58 0.62
CA LEU A 38 -4.86 27.57 1.06
C LEU A 38 -4.41 26.17 1.47
N PHE A 39 -5.23 25.46 2.26
CA PHE A 39 -4.98 24.09 2.65
C PHE A 39 -4.85 23.15 1.44
N GLU A 40 -5.76 23.25 0.47
CA GLU A 40 -5.73 22.41 -0.72
C GLU A 40 -4.50 22.66 -1.60
N ALA A 41 -4.07 23.93 -1.72
CA ALA A 41 -2.87 24.30 -2.47
C ALA A 41 -1.61 23.73 -1.83
N GLU A 42 -1.47 23.87 -0.51
CA GLU A 42 -0.35 23.32 0.25
C GLU A 42 -0.33 21.80 0.23
N LEU A 43 -1.49 21.18 0.49
CA LEU A 43 -1.63 19.72 0.47
C LEU A 43 -1.24 19.15 -0.88
N LYS A 44 -1.68 19.76 -1.99
CA LYS A 44 -1.32 19.29 -3.33
C LYS A 44 0.19 19.28 -3.53
N THR A 45 0.86 20.37 -3.13
CA THR A 45 2.30 20.54 -3.32
C THR A 45 3.08 19.53 -2.51
N GLN A 46 2.72 19.32 -1.24
CA GLN A 46 3.44 18.38 -0.38
C GLN A 46 3.10 16.92 -0.68
N LEU A 47 1.83 16.60 -0.93
CA LEU A 47 1.37 15.22 -1.06
C LEU A 47 1.99 14.52 -2.27
N GLU A 48 2.08 15.19 -3.43
CA GLU A 48 2.66 14.62 -4.64
C GLU A 48 4.14 14.23 -4.40
N LEU A 49 4.90 15.08 -3.72
CA LEU A 49 6.29 14.80 -3.33
C LEU A 49 6.37 13.63 -2.34
N GLN A 50 5.60 13.69 -1.25
CA GLN A 50 5.66 12.70 -0.18
C GLN A 50 5.23 11.29 -0.63
N VAL A 51 4.22 11.20 -1.51
CA VAL A 51 3.77 9.91 -2.08
C VAL A 51 4.88 9.28 -2.93
N ASN A 52 5.58 10.06 -3.74
CA ASN A 52 6.69 9.57 -4.55
C ASN A 52 7.85 9.08 -3.67
N LEU A 53 8.24 9.85 -2.66
CA LEU A 53 9.29 9.46 -1.70
C LEU A 53 8.92 8.17 -0.93
N ALA A 54 7.66 8.03 -0.53
CA ALA A 54 7.16 6.82 0.12
C ALA A 54 7.23 5.61 -0.83
N ARG A 55 6.87 5.79 -2.11
CA ARG A 55 6.97 4.73 -3.14
C ARG A 55 8.41 4.32 -3.40
N GLU A 56 9.33 5.27 -3.52
CA GLU A 56 10.76 4.98 -3.68
C GLU A 56 11.34 4.23 -2.48
N SER A 57 10.96 4.62 -1.27
CA SER A 57 11.41 3.95 -0.04
C SER A 57 10.92 2.50 0.01
N TYR A 58 9.68 2.27 -0.44
CA TYR A 58 9.12 0.93 -0.61
C TYR A 58 9.92 0.12 -1.65
N ASP A 59 10.20 0.69 -2.82
CA ASP A 59 10.93 -0.01 -3.89
C ASP A 59 12.39 -0.32 -3.52
N LYS A 60 13.01 0.51 -2.67
CA LYS A 60 14.35 0.32 -2.10
C LYS A 60 14.37 -0.65 -0.91
N GLY A 61 13.21 -1.09 -0.41
CA GLY A 61 13.11 -2.00 0.74
C GLY A 61 13.41 -1.34 2.10
N ILE A 62 13.35 0.00 2.18
CA ILE A 62 13.61 0.79 3.40
C ILE A 62 12.33 1.49 3.90
N SER A 63 11.16 0.96 3.54
CA SER A 63 9.88 1.44 4.04
C SER A 63 9.86 1.37 5.58
N PRO A 64 9.40 2.42 6.27
CA PRO A 64 9.29 2.42 7.74
C PRO A 64 8.28 1.40 8.25
N LEU A 65 7.30 1.04 7.42
CA LEU A 65 6.33 -0.01 7.72
C LEU A 65 6.79 -1.32 7.05
N PRO A 66 7.04 -2.38 7.84
CA PRO A 66 7.42 -3.67 7.30
C PRO A 66 6.26 -4.32 6.55
N ASN A 67 6.61 -5.21 5.61
CA ASN A 67 5.60 -5.95 4.86
C ASN A 67 4.97 -7.03 5.76
N ARG A 68 3.67 -6.88 6.06
CA ARG A 68 2.91 -7.77 6.96
C ARG A 68 2.99 -9.25 6.59
N ILE A 69 3.26 -9.58 5.32
CA ILE A 69 3.44 -10.96 4.89
C ILE A 69 4.59 -11.66 5.65
N GLN A 70 5.58 -10.92 6.14
CA GLN A 70 6.70 -11.44 6.94
C GLN A 70 6.24 -12.06 8.26
N GLU A 71 5.09 -11.64 8.78
CA GLU A 71 4.51 -12.13 10.04
C GLU A 71 3.38 -13.16 9.80
N CYS A 72 3.18 -13.58 8.54
CA CYS A 72 2.11 -14.50 8.17
C CYS A 72 2.64 -15.92 7.99
N ARG A 73 1.80 -16.93 8.30
CA ARG A 73 2.11 -18.34 7.98
C ARG A 73 2.32 -18.58 6.48
N SER A 74 1.76 -17.74 5.62
CA SER A 74 1.95 -17.76 4.17
C SER A 74 3.30 -17.18 3.70
N TYR A 75 4.13 -16.65 4.61
CA TYR A 75 5.43 -16.07 4.27
C TYR A 75 6.34 -16.98 3.44
N PRO A 76 6.48 -18.29 3.74
CA PRO A 76 7.37 -19.17 2.99
C PRO A 76 7.09 -19.18 1.48
N LEU A 77 5.82 -19.13 1.06
CA LEU A 77 5.46 -19.05 -0.36
C LEU A 77 5.81 -17.69 -0.97
N TYR A 78 5.59 -16.60 -0.23
CA TYR A 78 5.97 -15.26 -0.69
C TYR A 78 7.49 -15.15 -0.85
N GLU A 79 8.25 -15.63 0.14
CA GLU A 79 9.72 -15.65 0.12
C GLU A 79 10.26 -16.52 -1.02
N PHE A 80 9.67 -17.70 -1.23
CA PHE A 80 10.04 -18.57 -2.35
C PHE A 80 9.94 -17.82 -3.68
N VAL A 81 8.79 -17.21 -3.97
CA VAL A 81 8.58 -16.52 -5.24
C VAL A 81 9.40 -15.23 -5.35
N ARG A 82 9.48 -14.41 -4.30
CA ARG A 82 10.12 -13.08 -4.36
C ARG A 82 11.62 -13.09 -4.15
N THR A 83 12.10 -13.93 -3.24
CA THR A 83 13.51 -13.97 -2.85
C THR A 83 14.23 -15.12 -3.54
N GLN A 84 13.72 -16.35 -3.44
CA GLN A 84 14.44 -17.53 -3.94
C GLN A 84 14.41 -17.59 -5.48
N LEU A 85 13.27 -17.32 -6.10
CA LEU A 85 13.14 -17.19 -7.56
C LEU A 85 13.52 -15.80 -8.07
N GLY A 86 13.77 -14.81 -7.19
CA GLY A 86 14.21 -13.47 -7.59
C GLY A 86 13.17 -12.65 -8.36
N THR A 87 11.87 -12.97 -8.26
CA THR A 87 10.82 -12.22 -8.94
C THR A 87 10.64 -10.82 -8.32
N LYS A 88 10.28 -9.85 -9.16
CA LYS A 88 10.01 -8.47 -8.73
C LYS A 88 8.54 -8.12 -8.96
N LEU A 89 8.08 -7.04 -8.34
CA LEU A 89 6.75 -6.51 -8.63
C LEU A 89 6.69 -6.04 -10.09
N LEU A 90 5.68 -6.54 -10.80
CA LEU A 90 5.39 -6.13 -12.17
C LEU A 90 4.95 -4.67 -12.18
N SER A 91 5.50 -3.91 -13.12
CA SER A 91 5.20 -2.49 -13.32
C SER A 91 5.40 -2.16 -14.79
N GLY A 92 4.59 -1.25 -15.33
CA GLY A 92 4.76 -0.76 -16.70
C GLY A 92 6.07 0.02 -16.94
N THR A 93 6.79 0.35 -15.87
CA THR A 93 8.14 0.95 -15.94
C THR A 93 9.27 -0.08 -16.04
N ARG A 94 8.97 -1.38 -15.95
CA ARG A 94 9.94 -2.48 -16.07
C ARG A 94 9.73 -3.20 -17.41
N THR A 95 10.79 -3.83 -17.92
CA THR A 95 10.76 -4.59 -19.17
C THR A 95 10.22 -6.01 -19.01
N THR A 96 10.23 -6.56 -17.79
CA THR A 96 9.77 -7.92 -17.50
C THR A 96 8.26 -8.04 -17.68
N SER A 97 7.86 -8.99 -18.52
CA SER A 97 6.47 -9.33 -18.79
C SER A 97 5.89 -10.24 -17.69
N PRO A 98 4.55 -10.28 -17.54
CA PRO A 98 3.90 -11.25 -16.68
C PRO A 98 4.23 -12.71 -17.05
N GLY A 99 4.36 -13.00 -18.36
CA GLY A 99 4.67 -14.33 -18.86
C GLY A 99 6.02 -14.85 -18.36
N GLU A 100 7.07 -14.03 -18.43
CA GLU A 100 8.40 -14.41 -17.92
C GLU A 100 8.38 -14.79 -16.43
N VAL A 101 7.57 -14.09 -15.61
CA VAL A 101 7.43 -14.41 -14.18
C VAL A 101 6.64 -15.70 -13.97
N ILE A 102 5.59 -15.94 -14.79
CA ILE A 102 4.78 -17.15 -14.72
C ILE A 102 5.62 -18.38 -15.10
N GLU A 103 6.36 -18.33 -16.21
CA GLU A 103 7.21 -19.43 -16.66
C GLU A 103 8.26 -19.78 -15.59
N LEU A 104 8.91 -18.78 -14.99
CA LEU A 104 9.88 -19.01 -13.93
C LEU A 104 9.29 -19.73 -12.71
N VAL A 105 8.06 -19.37 -12.31
CA VAL A 105 7.37 -20.05 -11.20
C VAL A 105 6.89 -21.44 -11.63
N TYR A 106 6.41 -21.58 -12.86
CA TYR A 106 5.96 -22.84 -13.43
C TYR A 106 7.10 -23.87 -13.50
N ASP A 107 8.27 -23.47 -13.98
CA ASP A 107 9.47 -24.32 -14.02
C ASP A 107 9.84 -24.76 -12.60
N ALA A 108 9.83 -23.85 -11.63
CA ALA A 108 10.13 -24.17 -10.24
C ALA A 108 9.10 -25.12 -9.61
N ILE A 109 7.83 -25.02 -9.98
CA ILE A 109 6.78 -25.98 -9.58
C ILE A 109 7.03 -27.34 -10.24
N SER A 110 7.35 -27.36 -11.53
CA SER A 110 7.62 -28.58 -12.31
C SER A 110 8.85 -29.34 -11.80
N GLU A 111 9.78 -28.62 -11.15
CA GLU A 111 10.95 -29.17 -10.46
C GLU A 111 10.70 -29.44 -8.97
N ASP A 112 9.43 -29.50 -8.52
CA ASP A 112 9.01 -29.78 -7.14
C ASP A 112 9.53 -28.80 -6.07
N LYS A 113 10.14 -27.66 -6.45
CA LYS A 113 10.75 -26.69 -5.51
C LYS A 113 9.71 -26.02 -4.61
N ILE A 114 8.44 -26.02 -4.99
CA ILE A 114 7.33 -25.45 -4.22
C ILE A 114 6.94 -26.30 -2.99
N ILE A 115 7.27 -27.60 -2.98
CA ILE A 115 6.81 -28.54 -1.93
C ILE A 115 7.27 -28.07 -0.55
N GLY A 116 8.56 -27.74 -0.40
CA GLY A 116 9.13 -27.29 0.86
C GLY A 116 8.45 -26.02 1.42
N PRO A 117 8.41 -24.91 0.65
CA PRO A 117 7.67 -23.70 1.01
C PRO A 117 6.21 -23.95 1.39
N LEU A 118 5.51 -24.81 0.64
CA LEU A 118 4.10 -25.12 0.91
C LEU A 118 3.91 -25.84 2.25
N LEU A 119 4.75 -26.83 2.55
CA LEU A 119 4.69 -27.56 3.82
C LEU A 119 5.03 -26.66 5.02
N LYS A 120 5.98 -25.73 4.85
CA LYS A 120 6.30 -24.73 5.88
C LYS A 120 5.10 -23.85 6.24
N CYS A 121 4.19 -23.57 5.31
CA CYS A 121 2.99 -22.77 5.60
C CYS A 121 2.02 -23.44 6.59
N VAL A 122 2.04 -24.78 6.66
CA VAL A 122 1.20 -25.58 7.56
C VAL A 122 2.01 -26.18 8.71
N GLU A 123 3.28 -25.82 8.84
CA GLU A 123 4.11 -26.26 9.94
C GLU A 123 3.51 -25.83 11.28
N GLY A 124 3.48 -26.76 12.24
CA GLY A 124 2.84 -26.55 13.53
C GLY A 124 1.30 -26.61 13.51
N TRP A 125 0.66 -26.87 12.37
CA TRP A 125 -0.76 -27.19 12.35
C TRP A 125 -1.02 -28.60 12.91
N LYS A 126 -1.94 -28.71 13.86
CA LYS A 126 -2.27 -29.96 14.57
C LYS A 126 -3.19 -30.91 13.79
N ALA A 127 -3.43 -30.63 12.51
CA ALA A 127 -4.41 -31.35 11.67
C ALA A 127 -5.84 -31.38 12.25
N THR A 128 -6.15 -30.47 13.18
CA THR A 128 -7.48 -30.28 13.73
C THR A 128 -7.99 -28.89 13.33
N PRO A 129 -9.31 -28.70 13.19
CA PRO A 129 -9.87 -27.36 13.10
C PRO A 129 -9.47 -26.55 14.35
N GLY A 130 -9.46 -25.22 14.20
CA GLY A 130 -9.29 -24.31 15.33
C GLY A 130 -10.40 -24.50 16.37
N PRO A 131 -10.24 -23.96 17.58
CA PRO A 131 -11.28 -23.99 18.60
C PRO A 131 -12.45 -23.10 18.14
N PHE A 132 -13.34 -23.69 17.36
CA PHE A 132 -14.70 -23.21 17.17
C PHE A 132 -15.59 -24.04 18.10
#